data_AF-A0A0P7W7D8-F1
#
_entry.id   AF-A0A0P7W7D8-F1
#
_cell.length_a   1.000
_cell.length_b   1.000
_cell.length_c   1.000
_cell.angle_alpha   90.00
_cell.angle_beta   90.00
_cell.angle_gamma   90.00
#
_symmetry.space_group_name_H-M   'P 1'
#
loop_
_entity.id
_entity.type
_entity.pdbx_description
1 polymer ?
#
loop_
_entity_poly.entity_id
_entity_poly.type
_entity_poly.pdbx_seq_one_letter_code
_entity_poly.pdbx_strand_id
1 'polypeptide(L)' 'MVGVSQADIARVTGRTDKTVRRAETDVSMVAADTIAAIRTALEDAGVEFIEENGGGPGVRLAKRE' A
#
# COMPACT_ATOMS: atom_id res chain seq x y z
N MET A 1 -2.39 7.18 -12.03
CA MET A 1 -2.73 6.92 -10.62
C MET A 1 -3.61 5.67 -10.58
N VAL A 2 -3.41 4.77 -9.61
CA VAL A 2 -4.04 3.42 -9.57
C VAL A 2 -5.56 3.47 -9.33
N GLY A 3 -6.14 4.65 -9.07
CA GLY A 3 -7.58 4.84 -8.92
C GLY A 3 -8.19 4.25 -7.63
N VAL A 4 -7.36 3.66 -6.76
CA VAL A 4 -7.78 3.10 -5.47
C VAL A 4 -7.86 4.20 -4.42
N SER A 5 -8.97 4.24 -3.68
CA SER A 5 -9.16 5.17 -2.56
C SER A 5 -8.74 4.56 -1.22
N GLN A 6 -8.52 5.39 -0.20
CA GLN A 6 -8.28 4.94 1.18
C GLN A 6 -9.41 4.04 1.70
N ALA A 7 -10.66 4.33 1.34
CA ALA A 7 -11.82 3.54 1.72
C ALA A 7 -11.81 2.16 1.05
N ASP A 8 -11.33 2.07 -0.19
CA ASP A 8 -11.15 0.79 -0.87
C ASP A 8 -10.10 -0.07 -0.19
N ILE A 9 -8.93 0.50 0.16
CA ILE A 9 -7.87 -0.20 0.89
C ILE A 9 -8.38 -0.65 2.27
N ALA A 10 -9.07 0.22 3.00
CA ALA A 10 -9.65 -0.11 4.30
C ALA A 10 -10.61 -1.30 4.21
N ARG A 11 -11.49 -1.31 3.20
CA ARG A 11 -12.43 -2.39 2.94
C ARG A 11 -11.75 -3.72 2.64
N VAL A 12 -10.76 -3.75 1.74
CA VAL A 12 -10.10 -5.01 1.34
C VAL A 12 -9.16 -5.55 2.42
N THR A 13 -8.57 -4.68 3.24
CA THR A 13 -7.65 -5.08 4.33
C THR A 13 -8.36 -5.35 5.67
N GLY A 14 -9.67 -5.08 5.77
CA GLY A 14 -10.44 -5.18 7.01
C GLY A 14 -10.02 -4.15 8.07
N ARG A 15 -9.43 -3.03 7.65
CA ARG A 15 -8.94 -1.96 8.54
C ARG A 15 -9.86 -0.74 8.50
N THR A 16 -9.69 0.16 9.45
CA THR A 16 -10.40 1.45 9.44
C THR A 16 -9.71 2.45 8.50
N ASP A 17 -10.45 3.41 7.95
CA ASP A 17 -9.87 4.50 7.14
C ASP A 17 -8.77 5.25 7.91
N LYS A 18 -9.00 5.47 9.22
CA LYS A 18 -8.05 6.11 10.13
C LYS A 18 -6.73 5.35 10.20
N THR A 19 -6.78 4.02 10.20
CA THR A 19 -5.58 3.18 10.18
C THR A 19 -4.82 3.33 8.86
N VAL A 20 -5.51 3.35 7.72
CA VAL A 20 -4.90 3.55 6.40
C VAL A 20 -4.24 4.94 6.32
N ARG A 21 -4.94 5.99 6.75
CA ARG A 21 -4.39 7.36 6.82
C ARG A 21 -3.16 7.47 7.71
N ARG A 22 -3.14 6.74 8.84
CA ARG A 22 -1.98 6.69 9.72
C ARG A 22 -0.78 6.04 9.02
N ALA A 23 -1.01 4.98 8.23
CA ALA A 23 0.05 4.33 7.45
C ALA A 23 0.64 5.24 6.36
N GLU A 24 -0.15 6.15 5.79
CA GLU A 24 0.33 7.15 4.83
C GLU A 24 1.18 8.26 5.47
N THR A 25 0.94 8.57 6.74
CA THR A 25 1.63 9.67 7.45
C THR A 25 2.87 9.17 8.18
N ASP A 26 2.74 8.05 8.89
CA ASP A 26 3.81 7.46 9.70
C ASP A 26 3.60 5.95 9.85
N VAL A 27 4.35 5.21 9.04
CA VAL A 27 4.32 3.74 9.00
C VAL A 27 4.81 3.11 10.32
N SER A 28 5.67 3.79 11.08
CA SER A 28 6.25 3.25 12.33
C SER A 28 5.22 3.12 13.44
N MET A 29 4.14 3.89 13.33
CA MET A 29 3.03 3.92 14.28
C MET A 29 1.91 2.93 13.93
N VAL A 30 2.11 2.06 12.95
CA VAL A 30 1.13 1.10 12.44
C VAL A 30 1.70 -0.31 12.57
N ALA A 31 0.86 -1.26 12.98
CA ALA A 31 1.30 -2.64 13.18
C ALA A 31 1.74 -3.28 11.86
N ALA A 32 2.80 -4.11 11.92
CA ALA A 32 3.44 -4.68 10.74
C ALA A 32 2.48 -5.53 9.87
N ASP A 33 1.53 -6.23 10.50
CA ASP A 33 0.47 -6.99 9.82
C ASP A 33 -0.45 -6.09 8.98
N THR A 34 -0.70 -4.87 9.46
CA THR A 34 -1.49 -3.86 8.73
C THR A 34 -0.73 -3.38 7.50
N ILE A 35 0.57 -3.13 7.66
CA ILE A 35 1.43 -2.66 6.56
C ILE A 35 1.54 -3.72 5.47
N ALA A 36 1.72 -4.99 5.87
CA ALA A 36 1.71 -6.11 4.94
C ALA A 36 0.37 -6.20 4.19
N ALA A 37 -0.76 -6.09 4.88
CA ALA A 37 -2.08 -6.12 4.23
C ALA A 37 -2.29 -4.97 3.25
N ILE A 38 -1.85 -3.75 3.59
CA ILE A 38 -1.93 -2.59 2.69
C ILE A 38 -1.04 -2.78 1.46
N ARG A 39 0.18 -3.32 1.64
CA ARG A 39 1.09 -3.64 0.53
C ARG A 39 0.45 -4.62 -0.44
N THR A 40 -0.08 -5.74 0.06
CA THR A 40 -0.78 -6.73 -0.77
C THR A 40 -1.98 -6.13 -1.51
N ALA A 41 -2.79 -5.32 -0.84
CA ALA A 41 -3.93 -4.65 -1.48
C ALA A 41 -3.53 -3.74 -2.64
N LEU A 42 -2.39 -3.05 -2.52
CA LEU A 42 -1.83 -2.22 -3.58
C LEU A 42 -1.24 -3.08 -4.71
N GLU A 43 -0.60 -4.21 -4.37
CA GLU A 43 -0.08 -5.17 -5.34
C GLU A 43 -1.20 -5.77 -6.21
N ASP A 44 -2.29 -6.19 -5.58
CA ASP A 44 -3.50 -6.68 -6.27
C ASP A 44 -4.14 -5.60 -7.16
N ALA A 45 -3.99 -4.32 -6.79
CA ALA A 45 -4.44 -3.20 -7.61
C ALA A 45 -3.52 -2.92 -8.83
N GLY A 46 -2.36 -3.58 -8.91
CA GLY A 46 -1.38 -3.47 -10.00
C GLY A 46 -0.18 -2.57 -9.67
N VAL A 47 0.07 -2.30 -8.38
CA VAL A 47 1.33 -1.68 -7.93
C VAL A 47 2.38 -2.78 -7.78
N GLU A 48 3.61 -2.52 -8.17
CA GLU A 48 4.72 -3.42 -7.88
C GLU A 48 5.73 -2.68 -7.01
N PHE A 49 5.94 -3.20 -5.79
CA PHE A 49 6.96 -2.68 -4.88
C PHE A 49 8.29 -3.33 -5.21
N ILE A 50 9.28 -2.50 -5.55
CA ILE A 50 10.61 -2.98 -5.92
C ILE A 50 11.53 -2.78 -4.72
N GLU A 51 12.19 -3.86 -4.30
CA GLU A 51 13.21 -3.79 -3.25
C GLU A 51 14.39 -2.92 -3.69
N GLU A 52 15.01 -2.27 -2.71
CA GLU A 52 16.07 -1.29 -2.95
C GLU A 52 17.31 -1.94 -3.57
N ASN A 53 17.53 -1.72 -4.87
CA ASN A 53 18.78 -2.05 -5.57
C ASN A 53 19.70 -0.81 -5.71
N GLY A 54 19.97 -0.12 -4.59
CA GLY A 54 21.03 0.91 -4.50
C GLY A 54 20.65 2.35 -4.84
N GLY A 55 19.36 2.68 -5.02
CA GLY A 55 18.88 4.04 -5.35
C GLY A 55 17.76 4.59 -4.45
N GLY A 56 17.44 3.89 -3.35
CA GLY A 56 16.27 4.18 -2.51
C GLY A 56 15.06 3.27 -2.82
N PRO A 57 14.03 3.23 -1.94
CA PRO A 57 12.81 2.47 -2.16
C PRO A 57 12.02 3.01 -3.36
N GLY A 58 11.55 2.12 -4.25
CA GLY A 58 10.87 2.49 -5.49
C GLY A 58 9.54 1.75 -5.71
N VAL A 59 8.66 2.33 -6.52
CA VAL A 59 7.39 1.73 -6.93
C VAL A 59 7.27 1.78 -8.46
N ARG A 60 6.78 0.68 -9.06
CA ARG A 60 6.46 0.60 -10.50
C ARG A 60 4.98 0.30 -10.68
N LEU A 61 4.36 0.86 -11.71
CA LEU A 61 3.00 0.49 -12.11
C LEU A 61 3.09 -0.66 -13.11
N ALA A 62 2.37 -1.76 -12.85
CA ALA A 62 2.25 -2.84 -13.81
C ALA A 62 1.51 -2.34 -15.06
N LYS A 63 1.97 -2.75 -16.25
CA LYS A 63 1.21 -2.50 -17.49
C LYS A 63 -0.07 -3.33 -17.43
N ARG A 64 -1.21 -2.66 -17.44
CA ARG A 64 -2.51 -3.29 -17.70
C ARG A 64 -2.58 -3.54 -19.21
N GLU A 65 -2.76 -4.80 -19.60
CA GLU A 65 -3.10 -5.21 -20.97
C GLU A 65 -4.58 -4.92 -21.25
#